data_AF-A0A653Q4K0-F1
#
_entry.id   AF-A0A653Q4K0-F1
#
_cell.length_a   1.000
_cell.length_b   1.000
_cell.length_c   1.000
_cell.angle_alpha   90.00
_cell.angle_beta   90.00
_cell.angle_gamma   90.00
#
_symmetry.space_group_name_H-M   'P 1'
#
loop_
_entity.id
_entity.type
_entity.pdbx_description
1 polymer ?
#
loop_
_entity_poly.entity_id
_entity_poly.type
_entity_poly.pdbx_seq_one_letter_code
_entity_poly.pdbx_strand_id
1 'polypeptide(L)'
;MNDDFEVVGENDSAAFTLKVHRGEGMALLGMNWRVGRPPDDFVGFAIQYREPGGDRFLSVRNRLTFEPFGSPAGGDVRSSLRSPIQKFRWVHFPFRAERPGGFLYRVTPVFMAADGVLSYGEAQEAEIDLAGETYPGRLNVCFTRGFVSSQAFVDRFERGGAISTLLPAKADDGLDFVPTHPDAEEALDWMGFEARRAVLAVLDAAIADETTAVKVVAYDLSEADVVSRLEQLGSRLTIIVDDSDAHGEKGSAETEAARRLRASAGTANVRRQHMGGLQHNKCIVVTGPKLNQAVCGSTNFSWRGFFVQSNNAVVLTGRQAIQPFVDAFESYWGTDEAAEFGALPAAQWVDLGFDGIEAEVAFSPHSAGNAQLATIAGDIREGATSSLLYSLAFLAQTKGSIRQAVKVVTEGDRVFVYGIADRAVGGIDLQKPDGNVAPVSPAALSAHVPEPFKSEPTGGGGIRMHHKFVVVDFDLPTARVYLGSYNFSKAADRENGENLLLIRDRRVAVSYAIEAVRLFDHYEFRLRQEEAKTGVKKLVLQRPPSKAGATPWWLEDYTNGRKARDRLIFS
;
A
#
# COMPACT_ATOMS: atom_id res chain seq x y z
N MET A 1 -10.84 -18.54 -17.89
CA MET A 1 -9.94 -17.43 -18.27
C MET A 1 -8.70 -17.61 -17.42
N ASN A 2 -7.51 -17.56 -17.99
CA ASN A 2 -6.31 -17.51 -17.17
C ASN A 2 -6.33 -16.13 -16.52
N ASP A 3 -6.53 -16.08 -15.21
CA ASP A 3 -6.63 -14.82 -14.48
C ASP A 3 -5.23 -14.19 -14.45
N ASP A 4 -5.02 -13.14 -15.24
CA ASP A 4 -3.74 -12.43 -15.44
C ASP A 4 -3.10 -11.86 -14.15
N PHE A 5 -3.80 -11.92 -13.01
CA PHE A 5 -3.36 -11.41 -11.72
C PHE A 5 -2.80 -12.48 -10.78
N GLU A 6 -2.95 -13.77 -11.11
CA GLU A 6 -2.38 -14.89 -10.36
C GLU A 6 -1.93 -15.98 -11.35
N VAL A 7 -0.63 -16.29 -11.34
CA VAL A 7 -0.05 -17.32 -12.21
C VAL A 7 0.72 -18.35 -11.41
N VAL A 8 0.78 -19.59 -11.90
CA VAL A 8 1.48 -20.69 -11.23
C VAL A 8 2.61 -21.22 -12.10
N GLY A 9 3.67 -21.71 -11.44
CA GLY A 9 4.73 -22.44 -12.13
C GLY A 9 4.28 -23.85 -12.51
N GLU A 10 4.61 -24.26 -13.73
CA GLU A 10 4.11 -25.50 -14.34
C GLU A 10 5.18 -26.62 -14.38
N ASN A 11 6.35 -26.45 -13.76
CA ASN A 11 7.37 -27.49 -13.75
C ASN A 11 7.04 -28.58 -12.72
N ASP A 12 6.60 -29.75 -13.19
CA ASP A 12 6.31 -30.90 -12.33
C ASP A 12 7.56 -31.58 -11.77
N SER A 13 8.73 -31.35 -12.38
CA SER A 13 10.01 -31.89 -11.88
C SER A 13 10.54 -31.10 -10.67
N ALA A 14 10.06 -29.86 -10.47
CA ALA A 14 10.43 -29.07 -9.31
C ALA A 14 9.71 -29.57 -8.04
N ALA A 15 10.49 -29.76 -6.97
CA ALA A 15 10.01 -30.29 -5.68
C ALA A 15 9.07 -29.33 -4.91
N PHE A 16 8.81 -28.15 -5.45
CA PHE A 16 8.01 -27.09 -4.84
C PHE A 16 7.06 -26.47 -5.88
N THR A 17 5.96 -25.87 -5.40
CA THR A 17 5.05 -25.03 -6.19
C THR A 17 5.52 -23.59 -6.17
N LEU A 18 5.22 -22.85 -7.24
CA LEU A 18 5.36 -21.40 -7.32
C LEU A 18 4.01 -20.81 -7.68
N LYS A 19 3.56 -19.82 -6.91
CA LYS A 19 2.45 -18.95 -7.25
C LYS A 19 2.96 -17.50 -7.27
N VAL A 20 2.61 -16.75 -8.30
CA VAL A 20 2.99 -15.33 -8.44
C VAL A 20 1.71 -14.51 -8.53
N HIS A 21 1.56 -13.56 -7.62
CA HIS A 21 0.44 -12.64 -7.55
C HIS A 21 0.86 -11.27 -8.07
N ARG A 22 0.01 -10.66 -8.89
CA ARG A 22 0.17 -9.29 -9.40
C ARG A 22 -0.23 -8.32 -8.31
N GLY A 23 0.69 -7.42 -7.95
CA GLY A 23 0.38 -6.17 -7.27
C GLY A 23 0.69 -4.99 -8.19
N GLU A 24 0.36 -3.79 -7.74
CA GLU A 24 0.61 -2.57 -8.53
C GLU A 24 2.11 -2.24 -8.48
N GLY A 25 2.77 -2.47 -9.62
CA GLY A 25 4.22 -2.29 -9.81
C GLY A 25 5.10 -3.22 -8.97
N MET A 26 4.54 -4.34 -8.48
CA MET A 26 5.21 -5.33 -7.64
C MET A 26 4.62 -6.73 -7.83
N ALA A 27 5.40 -7.77 -7.55
CA ALA A 27 4.93 -9.16 -7.57
C ALA A 27 5.13 -9.82 -6.20
N LEU A 28 4.15 -10.57 -5.72
CA LEU A 28 4.32 -11.46 -4.57
C LEU A 28 4.53 -12.89 -5.08
N LEU A 29 5.71 -13.44 -4.79
CA LEU A 29 6.03 -14.83 -5.07
C LEU A 29 5.76 -15.66 -3.82
N GLY A 30 4.95 -16.70 -3.93
CA GLY A 30 4.70 -17.72 -2.91
C GLY A 30 5.25 -19.08 -3.34
N MET A 31 5.94 -19.76 -2.43
CA MET A 31 6.58 -21.05 -2.65
C MET A 31 6.12 -22.05 -1.60
N ASN A 32 5.88 -23.31 -1.99
CA ASN A 32 5.58 -24.36 -1.03
C ASN A 32 6.11 -25.73 -1.49
N TRP A 33 6.72 -26.50 -0.57
CA TRP A 33 7.24 -27.83 -0.90
C TRP A 33 6.08 -28.79 -1.17
N ARG A 34 6.13 -29.55 -2.27
CA ARG A 34 5.01 -30.39 -2.73
C ARG A 34 4.70 -31.53 -1.76
N VAL A 35 5.74 -32.20 -1.26
CA VAL A 35 5.62 -33.40 -0.41
C VAL A 35 6.48 -33.26 0.83
N GLY A 36 5.85 -33.27 2.00
CA GLY A 36 6.55 -33.25 3.28
C GLY A 36 7.28 -31.93 3.53
N ARG A 37 8.56 -32.02 3.87
CA ARG A 37 9.43 -30.89 4.25
C ARG A 37 10.65 -30.85 3.34
N PRO A 38 11.28 -29.68 3.13
CA PRO A 38 12.57 -29.61 2.46
C PRO A 38 13.62 -30.46 3.18
N PRO A 39 14.69 -30.90 2.51
CA PRO A 39 15.82 -31.54 3.16
C PRO A 39 16.64 -30.54 4.00
N ASP A 40 17.42 -31.04 4.95
CA ASP A 40 18.20 -30.21 5.90
C ASP A 40 19.27 -29.34 5.21
N ASP A 41 19.73 -29.75 4.03
CA ASP A 41 20.70 -29.01 3.21
C ASP A 41 20.07 -27.91 2.36
N PHE A 42 18.75 -27.75 2.36
CA PHE A 42 18.04 -26.65 1.71
C PHE A 42 18.30 -25.33 2.43
N VAL A 43 18.89 -24.35 1.73
CA VAL A 43 19.34 -23.07 2.31
C VAL A 43 18.57 -21.84 1.80
N GLY A 44 17.51 -22.02 1.01
CA GLY A 44 16.63 -20.95 0.56
C GLY A 44 16.38 -20.98 -0.95
N PHE A 45 15.71 -19.94 -1.45
CA PHE A 45 15.38 -19.81 -2.86
C PHE A 45 16.23 -18.74 -3.55
N ALA A 46 16.81 -19.09 -4.69
CA ALA A 46 17.29 -18.11 -5.65
C ALA A 46 16.09 -17.60 -6.44
N ILE A 47 15.93 -16.28 -6.51
CA ILE A 47 14.88 -15.61 -7.28
C ILE A 47 15.53 -14.76 -8.35
N GLN A 48 15.18 -15.04 -9.59
CA GLN A 48 15.57 -14.26 -10.76
C GLN A 48 14.33 -13.78 -11.51
N TYR A 49 14.46 -12.70 -12.27
CA TYR A 49 13.39 -12.20 -13.12
C TYR A 49 13.97 -11.69 -14.44
N ARG A 50 13.19 -11.77 -15.51
CA ARG A 50 13.48 -11.17 -16.80
C ARG A 50 12.37 -10.17 -17.12
N GLU A 51 12.75 -8.93 -17.37
CA GLU A 51 11.81 -7.88 -17.74
C GLU A 51 11.26 -8.10 -19.15
N PRO A 52 10.09 -7.52 -19.49
CA PRO A 52 9.53 -7.57 -20.84
C PRO A 52 10.54 -7.10 -21.89
N GLY A 53 10.70 -7.91 -22.96
CA GLY A 53 11.68 -7.68 -24.03
C GLY A 53 13.15 -7.84 -23.63
N GLY A 54 13.45 -8.23 -22.40
CA GLY A 54 14.81 -8.54 -21.95
C GLY A 54 15.29 -9.91 -22.43
N ASP A 55 16.60 -10.05 -22.63
CA ASP A 55 17.26 -11.30 -23.03
C ASP A 55 17.96 -12.02 -21.86
N ARG A 56 18.04 -11.38 -20.68
CA ARG A 56 18.81 -11.84 -19.52
C ARG A 56 17.99 -11.84 -18.24
N PHE A 57 18.25 -12.82 -17.38
CA PHE A 57 17.76 -12.85 -16.01
C PHE A 57 18.57 -11.93 -15.09
N LEU A 58 17.87 -11.13 -14.31
CA LEU A 58 18.38 -10.34 -13.20
C LEU A 58 18.12 -11.08 -11.90
N SER A 59 19.10 -11.12 -11.00
CA SER A 59 18.91 -11.73 -9.67
C SER A 59 18.34 -10.71 -8.69
N VAL A 60 17.30 -11.12 -7.95
CA VAL A 60 16.87 -10.41 -6.74
C VAL A 60 18.04 -10.37 -5.76
N ARG A 61 18.21 -9.24 -5.06
CA ARG A 61 19.29 -9.06 -4.09
C ARG A 61 18.84 -9.36 -2.67
N ASN A 62 19.70 -10.02 -1.90
CA ASN A 62 19.57 -10.25 -0.47
C ASN A 62 20.66 -9.48 0.28
N ARG A 63 20.27 -8.77 1.35
CA ARG A 63 21.24 -8.08 2.21
C ARG A 63 21.96 -9.06 3.13
N LEU A 64 21.31 -10.15 3.52
CA LEU A 64 21.90 -11.20 4.35
C LEU A 64 22.77 -12.11 3.48
N THR A 65 23.92 -12.54 4.01
CA THR A 65 24.81 -13.50 3.34
C THR A 65 25.27 -14.57 4.34
N PHE A 66 25.86 -15.66 3.87
CA PHE A 66 26.53 -16.63 4.75
C PHE A 66 27.85 -16.05 5.31
N GLU A 67 28.28 -16.55 6.47
CA GLU A 67 29.59 -16.27 7.05
C GLU A 67 30.57 -17.45 6.91
N PRO A 68 31.89 -17.22 6.74
CA PRO A 68 32.53 -15.91 6.59
C PRO A 68 32.11 -15.22 5.27
N PHE A 69 32.07 -13.88 5.28
CA PHE A 69 31.72 -13.07 4.11
C PHE A 69 32.81 -13.23 3.03
N GLY A 70 32.47 -13.86 1.88
CA GLY A 70 33.44 -14.17 0.80
C GLY A 70 34.32 -15.39 1.13
N SER A 71 34.93 -16.13 0.19
CA SER A 71 35.61 -15.84 -1.10
C SER A 71 35.88 -17.19 -1.86
N PRO A 72 36.45 -17.35 -3.09
CA PRO A 72 37.07 -16.43 -4.06
C PRO A 72 36.68 -16.72 -5.54
N ALA A 73 35.63 -16.11 -6.07
CA ALA A 73 35.39 -16.05 -7.51
C ALA A 73 34.41 -14.91 -7.77
N GLY A 74 34.88 -13.82 -8.38
CA GLY A 74 34.15 -12.55 -8.51
C GLY A 74 32.66 -12.69 -8.83
N GLY A 75 31.84 -11.81 -8.25
CA GLY A 75 30.40 -11.76 -8.44
C GLY A 75 29.70 -11.00 -7.32
N ASP A 76 28.46 -10.54 -7.56
CA ASP A 76 27.66 -9.85 -6.55
C ASP A 76 27.23 -10.86 -5.47
N VAL A 77 27.89 -10.82 -4.30
CA VAL A 77 27.59 -11.70 -3.15
C VAL A 77 26.14 -11.55 -2.69
N ARG A 78 25.51 -10.40 -2.94
CA ARG A 78 24.11 -10.15 -2.61
C ARG A 78 23.14 -10.76 -3.61
N SER A 79 23.59 -11.30 -4.74
CA SER A 79 22.70 -12.04 -5.65
C SER A 79 22.04 -13.20 -4.90
N SER A 80 20.73 -13.38 -5.08
CA SER A 80 19.98 -14.52 -4.52
C SER A 80 20.51 -15.89 -4.97
N LEU A 81 21.31 -15.96 -6.05
CA LEU A 81 22.03 -17.18 -6.42
C LEU A 81 23.09 -17.55 -5.38
N ARG A 82 23.75 -16.57 -4.77
CA ARG A 82 24.80 -16.77 -3.76
C ARG A 82 24.30 -16.58 -2.33
N SER A 83 23.28 -15.76 -2.16
CA SER A 83 22.65 -15.41 -0.89
C SER A 83 21.14 -15.66 -1.00
N PRO A 84 20.72 -16.93 -1.03
CA PRO A 84 19.32 -17.31 -1.25
C PRO A 84 18.38 -16.71 -0.21
N ILE A 85 17.14 -16.49 -0.62
CA ILE A 85 16.08 -15.95 0.23
C ILE A 85 15.57 -17.06 1.14
N GLN A 86 15.79 -16.93 2.45
CA GLN A 86 15.28 -17.83 3.49
C GLN A 86 13.87 -17.42 3.92
N LYS A 87 12.93 -17.47 2.98
CA LYS A 87 11.49 -17.27 3.18
C LYS A 87 10.73 -18.08 2.13
N PHE A 88 9.48 -18.44 2.44
CA PHE A 88 8.56 -19.08 1.49
C PHE A 88 7.68 -18.08 0.72
N ARG A 89 7.81 -16.79 0.98
CA ARG A 89 7.24 -15.75 0.14
C ARG A 89 8.14 -14.52 0.03
N TRP A 90 8.04 -13.79 -1.07
CA TRP A 90 8.82 -12.57 -1.30
C TRP A 90 8.07 -11.56 -2.18
N VAL A 91 7.95 -10.32 -1.71
CA VAL A 91 7.44 -9.20 -2.53
C VAL A 91 8.61 -8.56 -3.27
N HIS A 92 8.59 -8.62 -4.59
CA HIS A 92 9.60 -8.05 -5.45
C HIS A 92 9.11 -6.76 -6.13
N PHE A 93 9.98 -5.75 -6.14
CA PHE A 93 9.80 -4.48 -6.86
C PHE A 93 10.81 -4.40 -8.01
N PRO A 94 10.43 -4.73 -9.26
CA PRO A 94 11.26 -4.47 -10.41
C PRO A 94 11.59 -2.98 -10.51
N PHE A 95 12.77 -2.66 -11.06
CA PHE A 95 13.17 -1.25 -11.23
C PHE A 95 12.31 -0.52 -12.26
N ARG A 96 11.79 -1.25 -13.25
CA ARG A 96 11.01 -0.74 -14.39
C ARG A 96 9.69 -1.49 -14.53
N ALA A 97 8.93 -1.55 -13.44
CA ALA A 97 7.69 -2.31 -13.37
C ALA A 97 6.60 -1.78 -14.32
N GLU A 98 6.70 -0.52 -14.76
CA GLU A 98 5.80 0.12 -15.73
C GLU A 98 5.93 -0.40 -17.17
N ARG A 99 6.95 -1.22 -17.46
CA ARG A 99 7.17 -1.76 -18.80
C ARG A 99 6.02 -2.71 -19.20
N PRO A 100 5.33 -2.46 -20.32
CA PRO A 100 4.29 -3.36 -20.81
C PRO A 100 4.82 -4.76 -21.11
N GLY A 101 4.08 -5.78 -20.68
CA GLY A 101 4.34 -7.19 -20.99
C GLY A 101 4.74 -8.04 -19.78
N GLY A 102 5.00 -9.32 -20.04
CA GLY A 102 5.28 -10.30 -18.99
C GLY A 102 6.67 -10.19 -18.36
N PHE A 103 6.70 -10.14 -17.04
CA PHE A 103 7.89 -10.40 -16.23
C PHE A 103 7.98 -11.90 -15.97
N LEU A 104 8.97 -12.55 -16.58
CA LEU A 104 9.24 -13.96 -16.32
C LEU A 104 10.05 -14.11 -15.03
N TYR A 105 9.43 -14.63 -13.99
CA TYR A 105 10.09 -15.01 -12.75
C TYR A 105 10.61 -16.44 -12.83
N ARG A 106 11.83 -16.66 -12.35
CA ARG A 106 12.44 -17.97 -12.15
C ARG A 106 12.82 -18.13 -10.69
N VAL A 107 12.29 -19.15 -10.05
CA VAL A 107 12.60 -19.50 -8.66
C VAL A 107 13.27 -20.86 -8.62
N THR A 108 14.40 -20.95 -7.93
CA THR A 108 15.22 -22.17 -7.88
C THR A 108 15.57 -22.50 -6.44
N PRO A 109 15.32 -23.74 -5.94
CA PRO A 109 15.72 -24.13 -4.60
C PRO A 109 17.24 -24.30 -4.57
N VAL A 110 17.87 -23.75 -3.54
CA VAL A 110 19.33 -23.75 -3.35
C VAL A 110 19.68 -24.65 -2.18
N PHE A 111 20.67 -25.51 -2.37
CA PHE A 111 21.18 -26.44 -1.38
C PHE A 111 22.65 -26.14 -1.08
N MET A 112 23.12 -26.54 0.10
CA MET A 112 24.51 -26.36 0.51
C MET A 112 25.10 -27.67 1.03
N ALA A 113 26.17 -28.14 0.36
CA ALA A 113 26.93 -29.29 0.82
C ALA A 113 27.75 -28.97 2.08
N ALA A 114 28.27 -30.00 2.76
CA ALA A 114 29.01 -29.86 4.01
C ALA A 114 30.28 -29.00 3.89
N ASP A 115 30.88 -28.93 2.69
CA ASP A 115 32.02 -28.08 2.37
C ASP A 115 31.64 -26.63 2.03
N GLY A 116 30.34 -26.30 2.05
CA GLY A 116 29.79 -24.97 1.76
C GLY A 116 29.50 -24.71 0.28
N VAL A 117 29.70 -25.69 -0.61
CA VAL A 117 29.39 -25.54 -2.03
C VAL A 117 27.88 -25.49 -2.25
N LEU A 118 27.41 -24.47 -2.98
CA LEU A 118 26.01 -24.32 -3.36
C LEU A 118 25.69 -25.16 -4.60
N SER A 119 24.53 -25.81 -4.57
CA SER A 119 23.93 -26.47 -5.73
C SER A 119 22.47 -26.05 -5.90
N TYR A 120 21.90 -26.27 -7.08
CA TYR A 120 20.61 -25.74 -7.50
C TYR A 120 19.73 -26.88 -8.00
N GLY A 121 18.49 -26.95 -7.50
CA GLY A 121 17.50 -27.92 -7.98
C GLY A 121 16.74 -27.45 -9.21
N GLU A 122 15.70 -28.19 -9.57
CA GLU A 122 14.78 -27.85 -10.65
C GLU A 122 14.01 -26.56 -10.33
N ALA A 123 13.97 -25.64 -11.31
CA ALA A 123 13.37 -24.32 -11.15
C ALA A 123 11.87 -24.33 -11.49
N GLN A 124 11.11 -23.46 -10.83
CA GLN A 124 9.79 -23.02 -11.32
C GLN A 124 9.95 -21.73 -12.11
N GLU A 125 9.14 -21.57 -13.15
CA GLU A 125 9.01 -20.33 -13.90
C GLU A 125 7.54 -19.93 -14.04
N ALA A 126 7.26 -18.64 -13.91
CA ALA A 126 5.94 -18.08 -14.13
C ALA A 126 6.05 -16.65 -14.66
N GLU A 127 5.22 -16.31 -15.64
CA GLU A 127 5.22 -15.00 -16.31
C GLU A 127 3.98 -14.19 -15.88
N ILE A 128 4.18 -12.94 -15.47
CA ILE A 128 3.10 -12.06 -14.99
C ILE A 128 3.29 -10.63 -15.47
N ASP A 129 2.22 -9.95 -15.88
CA ASP A 129 2.27 -8.53 -16.24
C ASP A 129 2.14 -7.65 -14.99
N LEU A 130 3.05 -6.70 -14.84
CA LEU A 130 3.11 -5.76 -13.70
C LEU A 130 2.89 -4.31 -14.12
N ALA A 131 2.71 -4.07 -15.43
CA ALA A 131 2.42 -2.76 -15.95
C ALA A 131 1.08 -2.23 -15.40
N GLY A 132 0.97 -0.90 -15.41
CA GLY A 132 -0.10 -0.18 -14.72
C GLY A 132 -1.49 -0.47 -15.27
N GLU A 133 -2.48 -0.06 -14.47
CA GLU A 133 -3.92 -0.32 -14.64
C GLU A 133 -4.37 -1.73 -14.25
N THR A 134 -4.92 -1.84 -13.04
CA THR A 134 -5.59 -3.05 -12.54
C THR A 134 -6.61 -3.60 -13.55
N TYR A 135 -7.43 -2.71 -14.12
CA TYR A 135 -8.33 -2.96 -15.24
C TYR A 135 -8.18 -1.83 -16.27
N PRO A 136 -7.44 -2.06 -17.37
CA PRO A 136 -7.15 -1.04 -18.37
C PRO A 136 -8.38 -0.28 -18.88
N GLY A 137 -8.30 1.05 -18.86
CA GLY A 137 -9.33 1.99 -19.29
C GLY A 137 -10.55 2.09 -18.35
N ARG A 138 -10.52 1.43 -17.18
CA ARG A 138 -11.70 1.27 -16.31
C ARG A 138 -11.41 1.59 -14.85
N LEU A 139 -10.45 0.90 -14.24
CA LEU A 139 -10.11 1.03 -12.82
C LEU A 139 -8.63 0.79 -12.62
N ASN A 140 -7.96 1.69 -11.91
CA ASN A 140 -6.56 1.54 -11.53
C ASN A 140 -6.37 1.78 -10.04
N VAL A 141 -5.84 0.79 -9.33
CA VAL A 141 -5.36 0.94 -7.95
C VAL A 141 -3.92 1.44 -8.00
N CYS A 142 -3.59 2.39 -7.13
CA CYS A 142 -2.26 2.98 -7.07
C CYS A 142 -1.84 3.17 -5.62
N PHE A 143 -0.55 3.05 -5.35
CA PHE A 143 0.03 3.26 -4.02
C PHE A 143 1.11 4.34 -4.05
N THR A 144 1.27 5.05 -2.93
CA THR A 144 2.53 5.75 -2.65
C THR A 144 3.52 4.73 -2.06
N ARG A 145 4.81 4.99 -2.18
CA ARG A 145 5.80 4.06 -1.61
C ARG A 145 5.85 4.16 -0.09
N GLY A 146 5.68 5.37 0.45
CA GLY A 146 5.56 5.64 1.90
C GLY A 146 6.78 5.21 2.74
N PHE A 147 7.96 5.04 2.12
CA PHE A 147 9.15 4.38 2.70
C PHE A 147 10.39 5.28 2.74
N VAL A 148 10.21 6.51 3.22
CA VAL A 148 11.35 7.34 3.63
C VAL A 148 12.23 6.61 4.66
N SER A 149 11.62 5.86 5.57
CA SER A 149 12.30 4.99 6.54
C SER A 149 12.68 3.64 5.92
N SER A 150 13.56 3.64 4.91
CA SER A 150 14.02 2.39 4.29
C SER A 150 15.47 2.40 3.87
N GLN A 151 16.11 1.24 3.96
CA GLN A 151 17.46 1.02 3.43
C GLN A 151 17.58 1.36 1.93
N ALA A 152 16.51 1.18 1.15
CA ALA A 152 16.52 1.52 -0.27
C ALA A 152 16.58 3.05 -0.47
N PHE A 153 15.84 3.82 0.32
CA PHE A 153 15.92 5.28 0.32
C PHE A 153 17.32 5.75 0.73
N VAL A 154 17.85 5.19 1.84
CA VAL A 154 19.20 5.46 2.34
C VAL A 154 20.26 5.21 1.26
N ASP A 155 20.22 4.03 0.62
CA ASP A 155 21.23 3.66 -0.37
C ASP A 155 21.16 4.50 -1.65
N ARG A 156 19.97 5.00 -2.02
CA ARG A 156 19.78 5.79 -3.24
C ARG A 156 20.04 7.28 -3.04
N PHE A 157 19.41 7.86 -2.02
CA PHE A 157 19.23 9.31 -1.93
C PHE A 157 19.95 9.95 -0.75
N GLU A 158 20.13 9.26 0.39
CA GLU A 158 20.78 9.90 1.56
C GLU A 158 22.24 10.31 1.29
N ARG A 159 22.91 9.65 0.33
CA ARG A 159 24.24 10.07 -0.15
C ARG A 159 24.27 11.44 -0.84
N GLY A 160 23.14 11.88 -1.40
CA GLY A 160 23.00 13.14 -2.13
C GLY A 160 22.61 14.33 -1.24
N GLY A 161 22.10 14.06 -0.04
CA GLY A 161 21.67 15.09 0.90
C GLY A 161 20.69 14.59 1.95
N ALA A 162 20.43 15.42 2.96
CA ALA A 162 19.47 15.10 4.02
C ALA A 162 18.02 15.20 3.49
N ILE A 163 17.10 14.42 4.09
CA ILE A 163 15.68 14.44 3.72
C ILE A 163 15.02 15.83 3.86
N SER A 164 15.55 16.72 4.70
CA SER A 164 15.10 18.12 4.83
C SER A 164 15.37 18.96 3.58
N THR A 165 16.22 18.48 2.66
CA THR A 165 16.44 19.11 1.35
C THR A 165 15.47 18.60 0.28
N LEU A 166 14.71 17.54 0.58
CA LEU A 166 13.70 16.93 -0.28
C LEU A 166 12.27 17.33 0.10
N LEU A 167 12.01 17.56 1.38
CA LEU A 167 10.66 17.78 1.92
C LEU A 167 10.60 19.04 2.81
N PRO A 168 9.46 19.76 2.81
CA PRO A 168 9.27 20.89 3.70
C PRO A 168 9.24 20.42 5.17
N ALA A 169 9.75 21.28 6.07
CA ALA A 169 9.76 20.99 7.50
C ALA A 169 8.36 21.05 8.13
N LYS A 170 7.50 21.93 7.61
CA LYS A 170 6.11 22.10 8.03
C LYS A 170 5.17 21.96 6.85
N ALA A 171 3.95 21.51 7.10
CA ALA A 171 2.92 21.40 6.05
C ALA A 171 2.61 22.77 5.42
N ASP A 172 2.51 23.81 6.23
CA ASP A 172 2.16 25.17 5.79
C ASP A 172 3.20 25.80 4.86
N ASP A 173 4.46 25.35 4.93
CA ASP A 173 5.54 25.82 4.05
C ASP A 173 5.49 25.16 2.66
N GLY A 174 4.59 24.18 2.45
CA GLY A 174 4.63 23.27 1.31
C GLY A 174 4.41 23.93 -0.06
N LEU A 175 3.59 24.96 -0.15
CA LEU A 175 3.25 25.60 -1.44
C LEU A 175 4.40 26.37 -2.05
N ASP A 176 5.34 26.85 -1.23
CA ASP A 176 6.50 27.63 -1.65
C ASP A 176 7.81 26.85 -1.50
N PHE A 177 7.73 25.60 -1.03
CA PHE A 177 8.91 24.77 -0.83
C PHE A 177 9.49 24.30 -2.17
N VAL A 178 10.78 24.59 -2.36
CA VAL A 178 11.55 24.11 -3.50
C VAL A 178 12.62 23.14 -3.00
N PRO A 179 12.56 21.86 -3.38
CA PRO A 179 13.61 20.90 -3.06
C PRO A 179 14.99 21.38 -3.54
N THR A 180 16.00 21.20 -2.70
CA THR A 180 17.41 21.57 -3.00
C THR A 180 18.32 20.36 -3.14
N HIS A 181 17.79 19.15 -2.93
CA HIS A 181 18.51 17.91 -3.13
C HIS A 181 18.90 17.71 -4.61
N PRO A 182 20.13 17.28 -4.94
CA PRO A 182 20.56 17.09 -6.33
C PRO A 182 19.70 16.06 -7.09
N ASP A 183 19.26 15.01 -6.41
CA ASP A 183 18.41 13.95 -6.97
C ASP A 183 16.91 14.16 -6.67
N ALA A 184 16.45 15.40 -6.48
CA ALA A 184 15.08 15.67 -6.00
C ALA A 184 13.99 15.06 -6.89
N GLU A 185 14.10 15.21 -8.21
CA GLU A 185 13.12 14.69 -9.16
C GLU A 185 12.99 13.16 -9.06
N GLU A 186 14.12 12.43 -9.10
CA GLU A 186 14.14 10.97 -8.97
C GLU A 186 13.61 10.51 -7.61
N ALA A 187 13.98 11.20 -6.52
CA ALA A 187 13.53 10.87 -5.18
C ALA A 187 12.02 11.06 -5.01
N LEU A 188 11.46 12.17 -5.50
CA LEU A 188 10.03 12.46 -5.40
C LEU A 188 9.20 11.51 -6.26
N ASP A 189 9.65 11.17 -7.47
CA ASP A 189 9.01 10.15 -8.31
C ASP A 189 9.04 8.77 -7.61
N TRP A 190 10.19 8.38 -7.07
CA TRP A 190 10.33 7.10 -6.37
C TRP A 190 9.45 6.99 -5.12
N MET A 191 9.32 8.07 -4.35
CA MET A 191 8.51 8.13 -3.13
C MET A 191 7.01 8.21 -3.45
N GLY A 192 6.62 9.09 -4.38
CA GLY A 192 5.23 9.30 -4.81
C GLY A 192 4.65 8.11 -5.57
N PHE A 193 5.52 7.36 -6.24
CA PHE A 193 5.23 6.12 -6.95
C PHE A 193 4.00 6.23 -7.85
N GLU A 194 3.17 5.20 -7.93
CA GLU A 194 2.02 5.16 -8.83
C GLU A 194 0.94 6.16 -8.47
N ALA A 195 0.65 6.34 -7.17
CA ALA A 195 -0.43 7.23 -6.74
C ALA A 195 -0.17 8.67 -7.19
N ARG A 196 1.04 9.21 -6.97
CA ARG A 196 1.35 10.58 -7.42
C ARG A 196 1.23 10.71 -8.94
N ARG A 197 1.85 9.80 -9.69
CA ARG A 197 1.82 9.85 -11.17
C ARG A 197 0.39 9.78 -11.71
N ALA A 198 -0.44 8.89 -11.17
CA ALA A 198 -1.82 8.73 -11.60
C ALA A 198 -2.67 9.98 -11.31
N VAL A 199 -2.52 10.56 -10.11
CA VAL A 199 -3.22 11.81 -9.75
C VAL A 199 -2.82 12.96 -10.67
N LEU A 200 -1.52 13.16 -10.89
CA LEU A 200 -1.04 14.22 -11.77
C LEU A 200 -1.45 13.98 -13.23
N ALA A 201 -1.45 12.73 -13.70
CA ALA A 201 -1.89 12.39 -15.06
C ALA A 201 -3.36 12.72 -15.32
N VAL A 202 -4.25 12.53 -14.34
CA VAL A 202 -5.67 12.92 -14.47
C VAL A 202 -5.81 14.44 -14.59
N LEU A 203 -5.06 15.20 -13.79
CA LEU A 203 -5.05 16.66 -13.88
C LEU A 203 -4.44 17.16 -15.20
N ASP A 204 -3.32 16.57 -15.62
CA ASP A 204 -2.66 16.90 -16.88
C ASP A 204 -3.57 16.62 -18.09
N ALA A 205 -4.32 15.51 -18.07
CA ALA A 205 -5.31 15.19 -19.10
C ALA A 205 -6.47 16.21 -19.13
N ALA A 206 -6.94 16.67 -17.96
CA ALA A 206 -7.97 17.71 -17.87
C ALA A 206 -7.47 19.10 -18.28
N ILE A 207 -6.19 19.41 -18.07
CA ILE A 207 -5.56 20.63 -18.57
C ILE A 207 -5.50 20.58 -20.10
N ALA A 208 -5.09 19.45 -20.67
CA ALA A 208 -4.97 19.27 -22.12
C ALA A 208 -6.32 19.27 -22.86
N ASP A 209 -7.41 18.81 -22.23
CA ASP A 209 -8.75 18.86 -22.80
C ASP A 209 -9.55 20.05 -22.23
N GLU A 210 -9.51 21.19 -22.94
CA GLU A 210 -10.23 22.42 -22.58
C GLU A 210 -11.77 22.27 -22.51
N THR A 211 -12.32 21.16 -23.00
CA THR A 211 -13.76 20.88 -22.93
C THR A 211 -14.20 20.24 -21.61
N THR A 212 -13.26 19.97 -20.71
CA THR A 212 -13.51 19.32 -19.42
C THR A 212 -13.83 20.32 -18.31
N ALA A 213 -14.67 19.90 -17.38
CA ALA A 213 -14.88 20.53 -16.09
C ALA A 213 -14.31 19.64 -14.98
N VAL A 214 -13.70 20.25 -13.96
CA VAL A 214 -13.02 19.54 -12.88
C VAL A 214 -13.60 19.96 -11.53
N LYS A 215 -13.99 18.96 -10.75
CA LYS A 215 -14.51 19.12 -9.39
C LYS A 215 -13.55 18.51 -8.40
N VAL A 216 -13.21 19.22 -7.32
CA VAL A 216 -12.22 18.75 -6.34
C VAL A 216 -12.75 18.92 -4.92
N VAL A 217 -12.56 17.88 -4.10
CA VAL A 217 -12.68 18.00 -2.65
C VAL A 217 -11.33 17.67 -2.06
N ALA A 218 -10.74 18.62 -1.34
CA ALA A 218 -9.39 18.51 -0.80
C ALA A 218 -9.39 18.76 0.72
N TYR A 219 -8.87 17.79 1.46
CA TYR A 219 -8.56 17.91 2.88
C TYR A 219 -7.25 18.71 3.08
N ASP A 220 -6.09 18.04 3.14
CA ASP A 220 -4.82 18.76 3.03
C ASP A 220 -4.60 19.18 1.57
N LEU A 221 -4.17 20.43 1.36
CA LEU A 221 -3.82 20.96 0.05
C LEU A 221 -2.57 21.83 0.13
N SER A 222 -1.41 21.17 0.09
CA SER A 222 -0.10 21.81 0.31
C SER A 222 0.98 21.39 -0.68
N GLU A 223 0.69 20.51 -1.64
CA GLU A 223 1.67 20.10 -2.65
C GLU A 223 1.57 21.01 -3.90
N ALA A 224 2.69 21.62 -4.26
CA ALA A 224 2.74 22.69 -5.25
C ALA A 224 2.43 22.22 -6.69
N ASP A 225 2.79 20.99 -7.06
CA ASP A 225 2.51 20.43 -8.39
C ASP A 225 1.03 20.15 -8.58
N VAL A 226 0.30 19.78 -7.52
CA VAL A 226 -1.16 19.69 -7.56
C VAL A 226 -1.80 21.07 -7.65
N VAL A 227 -1.43 22.02 -6.76
CA VAL A 227 -2.06 23.34 -6.75
C VAL A 227 -1.82 24.11 -8.05
N SER A 228 -0.61 24.07 -8.60
CA SER A 228 -0.30 24.73 -9.87
C SER A 228 -1.06 24.15 -11.06
N ARG A 229 -1.38 22.84 -11.07
CA ARG A 229 -2.26 22.23 -12.07
C ARG A 229 -3.70 22.65 -11.89
N LEU A 230 -4.17 22.73 -10.64
CA LEU A 230 -5.51 23.25 -10.35
C LEU A 230 -5.65 24.72 -10.78
N GLU A 231 -4.62 25.54 -10.61
CA GLU A 231 -4.61 26.93 -11.10
C GLU A 231 -4.77 27.02 -12.63
N GLN A 232 -4.11 26.13 -13.38
CA GLN A 232 -4.15 26.10 -14.86
C GLN A 232 -5.54 25.78 -15.43
N LEU A 233 -6.42 25.12 -14.67
CA LEU A 233 -7.78 24.83 -15.10
C LEU A 233 -8.64 26.09 -15.20
N GLY A 234 -8.28 27.17 -14.50
CA GLY A 234 -9.03 28.42 -14.48
C GLY A 234 -10.49 28.21 -14.08
N SER A 235 -11.42 28.85 -14.79
CA SER A 235 -12.86 28.78 -14.49
C SER A 235 -13.50 27.39 -14.68
N ARG A 236 -12.75 26.40 -15.19
CA ARG A 236 -13.21 25.01 -15.33
C ARG A 236 -13.09 24.21 -14.03
N LEU A 237 -12.37 24.75 -13.04
CA LEU A 237 -12.27 24.17 -11.71
C LEU A 237 -13.43 24.65 -10.82
N THR A 238 -14.03 23.73 -10.07
CA THR A 238 -14.84 24.01 -8.88
C THR A 238 -14.29 23.18 -7.73
N ILE A 239 -13.99 23.79 -6.59
CA ILE A 239 -13.27 23.11 -5.50
C ILE A 239 -13.81 23.47 -4.12
N ILE A 240 -13.88 22.44 -3.28
CA ILE A 240 -14.08 22.53 -1.84
C ILE A 240 -12.73 22.27 -1.16
N VAL A 241 -12.26 23.21 -0.36
CA VAL A 241 -11.04 23.09 0.46
C VAL A 241 -11.44 23.11 1.92
N ASP A 242 -10.97 22.11 2.68
CA ASP A 242 -11.26 22.00 4.09
C ASP A 242 -10.87 23.27 4.89
N ASP A 243 -11.67 23.60 5.89
CA ASP A 243 -11.42 24.72 6.80
C ASP A 243 -11.62 24.34 8.27
N SER A 244 -11.58 23.04 8.57
CA SER A 244 -11.66 22.54 9.93
C SER A 244 -10.41 22.90 10.74
N ASP A 245 -10.58 23.25 12.02
CA ASP A 245 -9.51 23.49 12.98
C ASP A 245 -8.31 24.29 12.39
N ALA A 246 -7.12 23.68 12.35
CA ALA A 246 -5.89 24.30 11.88
C ALA A 246 -5.93 24.66 10.38
N HIS A 247 -6.71 23.95 9.56
CA HIS A 247 -6.86 24.27 8.14
C HIS A 247 -7.58 25.61 7.94
N GLY A 248 -8.46 26.01 8.87
CA GLY A 248 -9.14 27.31 8.85
C GLY A 248 -8.25 28.51 9.23
N GLU A 249 -7.04 28.28 9.74
CA GLU A 249 -6.15 29.36 10.16
C GLU A 249 -5.63 30.19 8.98
N LYS A 250 -5.36 31.48 9.20
CA LYS A 250 -4.92 32.40 8.14
C LYS A 250 -3.59 32.01 7.49
N GLY A 251 -2.72 31.33 8.24
CA GLY A 251 -1.40 30.92 7.79
C GLY A 251 -1.32 29.47 7.30
N SER A 252 -2.44 28.74 7.26
CA SER A 252 -2.44 27.37 6.78
C SER A 252 -2.19 27.28 5.28
N ALA A 253 -1.62 26.17 4.83
CA ALA A 253 -1.48 25.89 3.40
C ALA A 253 -2.85 25.88 2.69
N GLU A 254 -3.90 25.35 3.33
CA GLU A 254 -5.24 25.26 2.78
C GLU A 254 -5.85 26.65 2.52
N THR A 255 -5.63 27.59 3.44
CA THR A 255 -6.06 28.98 3.27
C THR A 255 -5.32 29.67 2.13
N GLU A 256 -4.01 29.44 2.02
CA GLU A 256 -3.20 30.01 0.95
C GLU A 256 -3.53 29.38 -0.41
N ALA A 257 -3.72 28.07 -0.48
CA ALA A 257 -4.15 27.37 -1.70
C ALA A 257 -5.51 27.88 -2.17
N ALA A 258 -6.48 28.01 -1.27
CA ALA A 258 -7.79 28.56 -1.62
C ALA A 258 -7.69 30.01 -2.11
N ARG A 259 -6.81 30.83 -1.53
CA ARG A 259 -6.56 32.20 -2.01
C ARG A 259 -6.01 32.21 -3.43
N ARG A 260 -5.03 31.36 -3.73
CA ARG A 260 -4.46 31.19 -5.08
C ARG A 260 -5.52 30.75 -6.09
N LEU A 261 -6.28 29.71 -5.75
CA LEU A 261 -7.33 29.16 -6.62
C LEU A 261 -8.49 30.13 -6.85
N ARG A 262 -8.83 31.00 -5.89
CA ARG A 262 -9.82 32.07 -6.11
C ARG A 262 -9.36 33.07 -7.16
N ALA A 263 -8.06 33.32 -7.27
CA ALA A 263 -7.50 34.23 -8.26
C ALA A 263 -7.54 33.63 -9.68
N SER A 264 -7.37 32.31 -9.82
CA SER A 264 -7.39 31.63 -11.13
C SER A 264 -8.80 31.15 -11.55
N ALA A 265 -9.52 30.46 -10.67
CA ALA A 265 -10.82 29.85 -10.95
C ALA A 265 -12.01 30.80 -10.72
N GLY A 266 -11.79 31.88 -9.95
CA GLY A 266 -12.82 32.81 -9.53
C GLY A 266 -13.44 32.45 -8.17
N THR A 267 -13.81 33.47 -7.38
CA THR A 267 -14.30 33.29 -6.01
C THR A 267 -15.52 32.38 -5.90
N ALA A 268 -16.43 32.41 -6.87
CA ALA A 268 -17.64 31.60 -6.89
C ALA A 268 -17.36 30.09 -7.04
N ASN A 269 -16.16 29.72 -7.52
CA ASN A 269 -15.76 28.35 -7.77
C ASN A 269 -14.95 27.73 -6.63
N VAL A 270 -14.65 28.49 -5.55
CA VAL A 270 -13.82 28.02 -4.43
C VAL A 270 -14.55 28.18 -3.12
N ARG A 271 -14.96 27.06 -2.53
CA ARG A 271 -15.58 27.01 -1.21
C ARG A 271 -14.58 26.58 -0.15
N ARG A 272 -14.64 27.23 1.02
CA ARG A 272 -14.02 26.78 2.27
C ARG A 272 -15.11 26.16 3.12
N GLN A 273 -14.94 24.90 3.53
CA GLN A 273 -16.02 24.11 4.12
C GLN A 273 -15.52 22.85 4.81
N HIS A 274 -16.21 22.44 5.87
CA HIS A 274 -16.11 21.10 6.45
C HIS A 274 -17.52 20.53 6.73
N MET A 275 -17.61 19.21 6.80
CA MET A 275 -18.81 18.51 7.26
C MET A 275 -18.60 18.09 8.70
N GLY A 276 -19.45 18.57 9.62
CA GLY A 276 -19.41 18.22 11.04
C GLY A 276 -18.04 18.47 11.67
N GLY A 277 -17.16 17.46 11.61
CA GLY A 277 -15.75 17.58 11.98
C GLY A 277 -14.86 18.06 10.82
N LEU A 278 -14.78 17.31 9.72
CA LEU A 278 -13.79 17.50 8.65
C LEU A 278 -14.44 17.34 7.25
N GLN A 279 -14.01 18.10 6.24
CA GLN A 279 -14.12 17.70 4.84
C GLN A 279 -12.91 16.82 4.48
N HIS A 280 -12.94 15.60 4.98
CA HIS A 280 -11.83 14.65 4.90
C HIS A 280 -11.85 13.84 3.58
N ASN A 281 -12.43 14.38 2.51
CA ASN A 281 -12.42 13.75 1.18
C ASN A 281 -11.21 14.21 0.35
N LYS A 282 -10.74 13.34 -0.56
CA LYS A 282 -9.54 13.52 -1.40
C LYS A 282 -9.90 13.09 -2.82
N CYS A 283 -10.79 13.86 -3.42
CA CYS A 283 -11.43 13.48 -4.67
C CYS A 283 -11.17 14.52 -5.76
N ILE A 284 -10.86 14.03 -6.96
CA ILE A 284 -10.82 14.83 -8.19
C ILE A 284 -11.76 14.16 -9.18
N VAL A 285 -12.70 14.89 -9.74
CA VAL A 285 -13.65 14.38 -10.73
C VAL A 285 -13.55 15.23 -11.99
N VAL A 286 -13.15 14.61 -13.09
CA VAL A 286 -13.06 15.22 -14.41
C VAL A 286 -14.23 14.74 -15.25
N THR A 287 -15.00 15.68 -15.78
CA THR A 287 -16.14 15.40 -16.66
C THR A 287 -15.95 16.10 -17.99
N GLY A 288 -16.34 15.45 -19.08
CA GLY A 288 -16.22 16.02 -20.42
C GLY A 288 -16.84 15.12 -21.48
N PRO A 289 -16.86 15.57 -22.75
CA PRO A 289 -17.34 14.76 -23.87
C PRO A 289 -16.52 13.47 -24.07
N LYS A 290 -15.19 13.55 -23.86
CA LYS A 290 -14.24 12.44 -24.12
C LYS A 290 -13.54 11.93 -22.87
N LEU A 291 -13.30 12.79 -21.88
CA LEU A 291 -12.61 12.44 -20.64
C LEU A 291 -13.60 12.41 -19.47
N ASN A 292 -13.71 11.25 -18.82
CA ASN A 292 -14.56 11.06 -17.63
C ASN A 292 -13.81 10.19 -16.63
N GLN A 293 -13.18 10.82 -15.64
CA GLN A 293 -12.35 10.14 -14.64
C GLN A 293 -12.59 10.67 -13.24
N ALA A 294 -12.50 9.79 -12.23
CA ALA A 294 -12.51 10.18 -10.82
C ALA A 294 -11.29 9.57 -10.11
N VAL A 295 -10.65 10.38 -9.27
CA VAL A 295 -9.62 9.96 -8.32
C VAL A 295 -10.25 9.95 -6.93
N CYS A 296 -10.01 8.90 -6.16
CA CYS A 296 -10.38 8.81 -4.75
C CYS A 296 -9.36 7.95 -3.98
N GLY A 297 -9.60 7.67 -2.70
CA GLY A 297 -8.70 6.90 -1.85
C GLY A 297 -8.24 7.66 -0.61
N SER A 298 -7.11 7.25 -0.04
CA SER A 298 -6.59 7.78 1.23
C SER A 298 -5.58 8.92 1.08
N THR A 299 -5.12 9.20 -0.15
CA THR A 299 -3.99 10.11 -0.43
C THR A 299 -4.39 11.58 -0.32
N ASN A 300 -3.84 12.28 0.68
CA ASN A 300 -3.93 13.74 0.79
C ASN A 300 -3.14 14.43 -0.34
N PHE A 301 -3.60 15.59 -0.82
CA PHE A 301 -2.87 16.41 -1.81
C PHE A 301 -1.82 17.29 -1.12
N SER A 302 -0.96 16.63 -0.34
CA SER A 302 0.09 17.25 0.48
C SER A 302 1.44 16.56 0.26
N TRP A 303 2.52 17.27 0.58
CA TRP A 303 3.88 16.71 0.54
C TRP A 303 3.99 15.41 1.36
N ARG A 304 3.41 15.40 2.56
CA ARG A 304 3.41 14.19 3.39
C ARG A 304 2.55 13.09 2.78
N GLY A 305 1.40 13.45 2.22
CA GLY A 305 0.47 12.54 1.56
C GLY A 305 1.14 11.72 0.46
N PHE A 306 1.88 12.37 -0.44
CA PHE A 306 2.57 11.70 -1.55
C PHE A 306 3.89 11.05 -1.15
N PHE A 307 4.72 11.70 -0.32
CA PHE A 307 6.13 11.32 -0.24
C PHE A 307 6.53 10.62 1.06
N VAL A 308 5.74 10.74 2.13
CA VAL A 308 6.09 10.18 3.45
C VAL A 308 5.12 9.08 3.87
N GLN A 309 3.83 9.31 3.67
CA GLN A 309 2.79 8.42 4.12
C GLN A 309 2.59 7.26 3.14
N SER A 310 2.39 6.05 3.65
CA SER A 310 1.81 4.95 2.87
C SER A 310 0.32 5.24 2.67
N ASN A 311 -0.08 5.46 1.42
CA ASN A 311 -1.41 5.87 0.98
C ASN A 311 -1.80 5.18 -0.34
N ASN A 312 -3.10 5.12 -0.61
CA ASN A 312 -3.63 4.64 -1.89
C ASN A 312 -4.39 5.73 -2.63
N ALA A 313 -4.44 5.58 -3.95
CA ALA A 313 -5.35 6.29 -4.84
C ALA A 313 -6.02 5.26 -5.76
N VAL A 314 -7.27 5.52 -6.14
CA VAL A 314 -7.98 4.74 -7.15
C VAL A 314 -8.44 5.69 -8.25
N VAL A 315 -8.08 5.37 -9.50
CA VAL A 315 -8.57 6.07 -10.69
C VAL A 315 -9.69 5.24 -11.30
N LEU A 316 -10.87 5.84 -11.41
CA LEU A 316 -12.06 5.26 -12.05
C LEU A 316 -12.31 5.98 -13.37
N THR A 317 -12.61 5.23 -14.42
CA THR A 317 -12.83 5.78 -15.76
C THR A 317 -14.19 5.34 -16.30
N GLY A 318 -14.94 6.29 -16.86
CA GLY A 318 -16.24 6.05 -17.49
C GLY A 318 -17.35 6.90 -16.88
N ARG A 319 -18.23 7.42 -17.74
CA ARG A 319 -19.30 8.36 -17.33
C ARG A 319 -20.19 7.82 -16.23
N GLN A 320 -20.62 6.56 -16.34
CA GLN A 320 -21.46 5.92 -15.32
C GLN A 320 -20.71 5.74 -14.00
N ALA A 321 -19.46 5.26 -14.05
CA ALA A 321 -18.64 5.02 -12.86
C ALA A 321 -18.31 6.29 -12.08
N ILE A 322 -18.18 7.44 -12.74
CA ILE A 322 -17.84 8.69 -12.05
C ILE A 322 -19.08 9.49 -11.60
N GLN A 323 -20.28 9.14 -12.08
CA GLN A 323 -21.50 9.89 -11.78
C GLN A 323 -21.78 10.01 -10.27
N PRO A 324 -21.61 8.95 -9.45
CA PRO A 324 -21.79 9.07 -7.99
C PRO A 324 -20.86 10.09 -7.34
N PHE A 325 -19.65 10.28 -7.88
CA PHE A 325 -18.70 11.29 -7.39
C PHE A 325 -19.10 12.70 -7.79
N VAL A 326 -19.68 12.88 -8.98
CA VAL A 326 -20.29 14.16 -9.40
C VAL A 326 -21.44 14.51 -8.46
N ASP A 327 -22.34 13.56 -8.22
CA ASP A 327 -23.53 13.77 -7.37
C ASP A 327 -23.16 14.04 -5.91
N ALA A 328 -22.13 13.36 -5.40
CA ALA A 328 -21.57 13.63 -4.08
C ALA A 328 -20.96 15.03 -3.98
N PHE A 329 -20.21 15.47 -4.99
CA PHE A 329 -19.67 16.83 -5.02
C PHE A 329 -20.79 17.87 -4.97
N GLU A 330 -21.84 17.72 -5.80
CA GLU A 330 -22.99 18.64 -5.78
C GLU A 330 -23.71 18.63 -4.42
N SER A 331 -23.77 17.47 -3.77
CA SER A 331 -24.34 17.33 -2.42
C SER A 331 -23.51 18.09 -1.37
N TYR A 332 -22.18 17.95 -1.37
CA TYR A 332 -21.28 18.76 -0.52
C TYR A 332 -21.34 20.25 -0.87
N TRP A 333 -21.59 20.59 -2.13
CA TRP A 333 -21.76 21.97 -2.56
C TRP A 333 -23.12 22.56 -2.15
N GLY A 334 -24.13 21.72 -1.91
CA GLY A 334 -25.47 22.15 -1.54
C GLY A 334 -25.65 22.46 -0.06
N THR A 335 -24.88 21.84 0.83
CA THR A 335 -25.07 21.96 2.28
C THR A 335 -23.75 21.83 3.06
N ASP A 336 -23.70 22.44 4.24
CA ASP A 336 -22.62 22.28 5.22
C ASP A 336 -23.03 21.38 6.40
N GLU A 337 -24.31 20.95 6.40
CA GLU A 337 -24.91 20.25 7.53
C GLU A 337 -24.81 18.74 7.34
N ALA A 338 -24.09 18.08 8.25
CA ALA A 338 -23.87 16.63 8.21
C ALA A 338 -25.18 15.82 8.20
N ALA A 339 -26.21 16.30 8.91
CA ALA A 339 -27.51 15.64 8.97
C ALA A 339 -28.28 15.74 7.65
N GLU A 340 -28.16 16.87 6.94
CA GLU A 340 -28.77 17.05 5.62
C GLU A 340 -28.07 16.17 4.59
N PHE A 341 -26.74 16.19 4.55
CA PHE A 341 -25.96 15.33 3.65
C PHE A 341 -26.29 13.85 3.87
N GLY A 342 -26.36 13.39 5.13
CA GLY A 342 -26.61 11.99 5.45
C GLY A 342 -28.00 11.47 5.06
N ALA A 343 -28.93 12.36 4.71
CA ALA A 343 -30.24 12.03 4.15
C ALA A 343 -30.26 11.97 2.61
N LEU A 344 -29.18 12.40 1.94
CA LEU A 344 -29.09 12.44 0.48
C LEU A 344 -28.70 11.07 -0.10
N PRO A 345 -29.02 10.80 -1.39
CA PRO A 345 -28.63 9.56 -2.07
C PRO A 345 -27.12 9.28 -2.08
N ALA A 346 -26.28 10.32 -2.10
CA ALA A 346 -24.82 10.17 -2.05
C ALA A 346 -24.31 9.48 -0.77
N ALA A 347 -25.11 9.50 0.31
CA ALA A 347 -24.84 8.81 1.56
C ALA A 347 -25.30 7.34 1.58
N GLN A 348 -25.70 6.78 0.45
CA GLN A 348 -26.00 5.36 0.28
C GLN A 348 -24.93 4.71 -0.58
N TRP A 349 -24.87 3.38 -0.55
CA TRP A 349 -24.09 2.63 -1.54
C TRP A 349 -24.68 2.81 -2.94
N VAL A 350 -23.82 3.18 -3.89
CA VAL A 350 -24.15 3.33 -5.30
C VAL A 350 -23.19 2.47 -6.12
N ASP A 351 -23.77 1.62 -6.97
CA ASP A 351 -23.04 0.78 -7.92
C ASP A 351 -22.33 1.63 -9.00
N LEU A 352 -21.05 1.34 -9.24
CA LEU A 352 -20.21 2.06 -10.20
C LEU A 352 -20.45 1.61 -11.67
N GLY A 353 -21.21 0.55 -11.90
CA GLY A 353 -21.66 0.11 -13.22
C GLY A 353 -20.58 -0.55 -14.07
N PHE A 354 -19.58 -1.16 -13.44
CA PHE A 354 -18.50 -1.84 -14.15
C PHE A 354 -18.91 -3.25 -14.58
N ASP A 355 -18.71 -3.58 -15.86
CA ASP A 355 -18.94 -4.94 -16.36
C ASP A 355 -17.97 -5.97 -15.77
N GLY A 356 -18.46 -6.96 -15.05
CA GLY A 356 -17.65 -8.00 -14.42
C GLY A 356 -16.80 -7.55 -13.22
N ILE A 357 -17.02 -6.34 -12.68
CA ILE A 357 -16.38 -5.88 -11.44
C ILE A 357 -17.47 -5.33 -10.53
N GLU A 358 -17.75 -6.03 -9.43
CA GLU A 358 -18.71 -5.56 -8.44
C GLU A 358 -18.05 -4.50 -7.55
N ALA A 359 -18.37 -3.23 -7.80
CA ALA A 359 -17.79 -2.10 -7.08
C ALA A 359 -18.85 -1.05 -6.76
N GLU A 360 -18.88 -0.61 -5.50
CA GLU A 360 -19.82 0.35 -4.97
C GLU A 360 -19.08 1.48 -4.25
N VAL A 361 -19.67 2.67 -4.21
CA VAL A 361 -19.18 3.82 -3.43
C VAL A 361 -20.29 4.40 -2.56
N ALA A 362 -19.93 4.85 -1.38
CA ALA A 362 -20.75 5.70 -0.51
C ALA A 362 -19.93 6.88 -0.01
N PHE A 363 -20.60 7.97 0.31
CA PHE A 363 -19.98 9.17 0.87
C PHE A 363 -20.58 9.49 2.24
N SER A 364 -19.76 9.88 3.18
CA SER A 364 -20.23 10.30 4.50
C SER A 364 -20.32 11.84 4.57
N PRO A 365 -21.04 12.44 5.52
CA PRO A 365 -21.64 11.83 6.71
C PRO A 365 -22.84 10.92 6.42
N HIS A 366 -22.94 9.78 7.11
CA HIS A 366 -24.15 8.95 7.10
C HIS A 366 -25.09 9.32 8.25
N SER A 367 -26.41 9.18 8.01
CA SER A 367 -27.41 9.16 9.08
C SER A 367 -27.29 7.89 9.94
N ALA A 368 -28.04 7.81 11.02
CA ALA A 368 -28.07 6.60 11.84
C ALA A 368 -28.61 5.36 11.09
N GLY A 369 -29.44 5.55 10.07
CA GLY A 369 -30.09 4.46 9.32
C GLY A 369 -29.24 3.85 8.20
N ASN A 370 -28.21 4.55 7.76
CA ASN A 370 -27.28 4.15 6.68
C ASN A 370 -25.81 4.20 7.13
N ALA A 371 -25.57 4.15 8.43
CA ALA A 371 -24.24 4.03 9.01
C ALA A 371 -23.59 2.68 8.61
N GLN A 372 -22.31 2.69 8.25
CA GLN A 372 -21.67 1.54 7.58
C GLN A 372 -20.82 0.66 8.52
N LEU A 373 -20.47 1.16 9.70
CA LEU A 373 -19.55 0.44 10.61
C LEU A 373 -20.07 -0.92 11.09
N ALA A 374 -21.40 -1.11 11.17
CA ALA A 374 -21.98 -2.39 11.57
C ALA A 374 -21.86 -3.43 10.45
N THR A 375 -22.17 -3.04 9.21
CA THR A 375 -22.05 -3.87 8.01
C THR A 375 -20.61 -4.33 7.82
N ILE A 376 -19.66 -3.40 7.84
CA ILE A 376 -18.23 -3.72 7.68
C ILE A 376 -17.74 -4.63 8.81
N ALA A 377 -18.17 -4.38 10.06
CA ALA A 377 -17.81 -5.26 11.17
C ALA A 377 -18.40 -6.67 11.04
N GLY A 378 -19.59 -6.81 10.47
CA GLY A 378 -20.19 -8.09 10.11
C GLY A 378 -19.36 -8.82 9.06
N ASP A 379 -18.98 -8.15 7.98
CA ASP A 379 -18.11 -8.72 6.94
C ASP A 379 -16.75 -9.18 7.49
N ILE A 380 -16.16 -8.41 8.42
CA ILE A 380 -14.93 -8.82 9.11
C ILE A 380 -15.18 -10.05 9.99
N ARG A 381 -16.17 -9.98 10.88
CA ARG A 381 -16.35 -10.98 11.96
C ARG A 381 -16.94 -12.30 11.45
N GLU A 382 -17.90 -12.21 10.54
CA GLU A 382 -18.74 -13.31 10.09
C GLU A 382 -18.43 -13.69 8.65
N GLY A 383 -18.01 -12.71 7.83
CA GLY A 383 -17.68 -12.91 6.42
C GLY A 383 -16.26 -13.44 6.18
N ALA A 384 -15.28 -13.14 7.03
CA ALA A 384 -13.91 -13.62 6.88
C ALA A 384 -13.80 -15.10 7.25
N THR A 385 -13.43 -15.93 6.27
CA THR A 385 -13.36 -17.39 6.42
C THR A 385 -11.96 -17.97 6.20
N SER A 386 -11.10 -17.24 5.48
CA SER A 386 -9.71 -17.63 5.21
C SER A 386 -8.71 -16.58 5.69
N SER A 387 -8.91 -15.31 5.32
CA SER A 387 -7.96 -14.24 5.61
C SER A 387 -8.59 -12.89 5.92
N LEU A 388 -7.88 -12.13 6.76
CA LEU A 388 -8.16 -10.72 7.04
C LEU A 388 -6.84 -9.94 6.98
N LEU A 389 -6.70 -9.06 5.99
CA LEU A 389 -5.55 -8.16 5.89
C LEU A 389 -6.01 -6.72 5.98
N TYR A 390 -5.32 -5.89 6.75
CA TYR A 390 -5.74 -4.50 6.89
C TYR A 390 -4.60 -3.53 7.18
N SER A 391 -4.80 -2.30 6.75
CA SER A 391 -4.00 -1.14 7.16
C SER A 391 -4.97 -0.05 7.59
N LEU A 392 -5.09 0.12 8.91
CA LEU A 392 -6.08 0.99 9.52
C LEU A 392 -5.39 2.10 10.32
N ALA A 393 -5.31 3.29 9.71
CA ALA A 393 -4.98 4.49 10.45
C ALA A 393 -5.97 4.70 11.62
N PHE A 394 -5.43 5.10 12.76
CA PHE A 394 -6.15 5.41 13.99
C PHE A 394 -6.87 4.24 14.68
N LEU A 395 -6.57 2.98 14.33
CA LEU A 395 -7.20 1.81 14.96
C LEU A 395 -7.02 1.78 16.48
N ALA A 396 -5.90 2.30 17.00
CA ALA A 396 -5.66 2.39 18.44
C ALA A 396 -6.67 3.32 19.14
N GLN A 397 -7.09 4.39 18.45
CA GLN A 397 -8.05 5.39 18.90
C GLN A 397 -9.50 4.97 18.59
N THR A 398 -9.72 4.21 17.52
CA THR A 398 -11.04 3.72 17.10
C THR A 398 -11.62 2.77 18.16
N LYS A 399 -12.70 3.20 18.81
CA LYS A 399 -13.54 2.37 19.68
C LYS A 399 -14.78 1.92 18.89
N GLY A 400 -15.29 0.72 19.17
CA GLY A 400 -16.56 0.24 18.60
C GLY A 400 -16.43 -1.03 17.76
N SER A 401 -17.39 -1.22 16.84
CA SER A 401 -17.65 -2.49 16.14
C SER A 401 -16.46 -2.98 15.33
N ILE A 402 -15.75 -2.10 14.61
CA ILE A 402 -14.60 -2.48 13.78
C ILE A 402 -13.47 -3.05 14.61
N ARG A 403 -13.05 -2.34 15.67
CA ARG A 403 -12.00 -2.82 16.57
C ARG A 403 -12.40 -4.13 17.26
N GLN A 404 -13.67 -4.26 17.64
CA GLN A 404 -14.17 -5.50 18.24
C GLN A 404 -14.16 -6.66 17.24
N ALA A 405 -14.57 -6.44 15.99
CA ALA A 405 -14.56 -7.45 14.93
C ALA A 405 -13.13 -7.90 14.62
N VAL A 406 -12.22 -6.95 14.38
CA VAL A 406 -10.79 -7.23 14.16
C VAL A 406 -10.21 -8.00 15.35
N LYS A 407 -10.51 -7.57 16.58
CA LYS A 407 -10.07 -8.27 17.78
C LYS A 407 -10.57 -9.71 17.81
N VAL A 408 -11.87 -9.94 17.61
CA VAL A 408 -12.47 -11.29 17.64
C VAL A 408 -11.84 -12.20 16.58
N VAL A 409 -11.65 -11.71 15.36
CA VAL A 409 -11.05 -12.50 14.27
C VAL A 409 -9.57 -12.79 14.53
N THR A 410 -8.82 -11.78 14.98
CA THR A 410 -7.42 -11.93 15.40
C THR A 410 -7.31 -12.89 16.60
N GLU A 411 -8.32 -12.90 17.47
CA GLU A 411 -8.36 -13.76 18.63
C GLU A 411 -8.66 -15.21 18.33
N GLY A 412 -9.36 -15.48 17.23
CA GLY A 412 -9.61 -16.82 16.72
C GLY A 412 -8.41 -17.45 16.02
N ASP A 413 -8.51 -18.75 15.79
CA ASP A 413 -7.54 -19.62 15.14
C ASP A 413 -7.91 -19.98 13.69
N ARG A 414 -9.12 -19.61 13.25
CA ARG A 414 -9.69 -19.99 11.94
C ARG A 414 -9.20 -19.14 10.78
N VAL A 415 -8.94 -17.86 11.01
CA VAL A 415 -8.63 -16.87 9.97
C VAL A 415 -7.18 -16.45 10.11
N PHE A 416 -6.47 -16.35 8.99
CA PHE A 416 -5.14 -15.78 8.91
C PHE A 416 -5.22 -14.25 8.95
N VAL A 417 -4.52 -13.59 9.88
CA VAL A 417 -4.63 -12.14 10.07
C VAL A 417 -3.29 -11.45 9.98
N TYR A 418 -3.17 -10.46 9.08
CA TYR A 418 -2.09 -9.47 9.05
C TYR A 418 -2.64 -8.05 9.10
N GLY A 419 -2.19 -7.29 10.09
CA GLY A 419 -2.73 -5.96 10.38
C GLY A 419 -1.65 -4.94 10.63
N ILE A 420 -1.96 -3.68 10.33
CA ILE A 420 -1.12 -2.53 10.65
C ILE A 420 -1.99 -1.41 11.20
N ALA A 421 -1.51 -0.78 12.26
CA ALA A 421 -2.09 0.41 12.86
C ALA A 421 -1.03 1.51 12.98
N ASP A 422 -1.43 2.77 13.04
CA ASP A 422 -0.51 3.92 13.13
C ASP A 422 0.25 3.96 14.46
N ARG A 423 -0.26 3.24 15.46
CA ARG A 423 0.28 3.12 16.82
C ARG A 423 0.02 1.71 17.37
N ALA A 424 0.76 1.34 18.42
CA ALA A 424 0.48 0.12 19.17
C ALA A 424 -0.99 0.07 19.65
N VAL A 425 -1.67 -1.03 19.40
CA VAL A 425 -3.08 -1.21 19.73
C VAL A 425 -3.21 -2.00 21.03
N GLY A 426 -3.54 -1.33 22.13
CA GLY A 426 -3.76 -2.00 23.41
C GLY A 426 -4.91 -3.02 23.35
N GLY A 427 -4.74 -4.18 23.99
CA GLY A 427 -5.77 -5.22 24.08
C GLY A 427 -5.88 -6.13 22.84
N ILE A 428 -4.90 -6.08 21.93
CA ILE A 428 -4.61 -7.10 20.91
C ILE A 428 -3.14 -7.51 21.14
N ASP A 429 -2.90 -8.75 21.56
CA ASP A 429 -1.56 -9.20 21.97
C ASP A 429 -0.61 -9.42 20.80
N LEU A 430 0.63 -8.92 20.93
CA LEU A 430 1.65 -8.87 19.87
C LEU A 430 1.94 -10.20 19.20
N GLN A 431 1.90 -11.31 19.93
CA GLN A 431 2.05 -12.65 19.34
C GLN A 431 1.21 -13.67 20.12
N LYS A 432 0.39 -14.43 19.40
CA LYS A 432 -0.37 -15.54 19.95
C LYS A 432 0.35 -16.89 19.75
N PRO A 433 0.12 -17.87 20.64
CA PRO A 433 0.60 -19.25 20.45
C PRO A 433 0.05 -19.92 19.19
N ASP A 434 -1.16 -19.55 18.76
CA ASP A 434 -1.83 -20.09 17.57
C ASP A 434 -1.22 -19.60 16.25
N GLY A 435 -0.49 -18.48 16.29
CA GLY A 435 0.20 -17.89 15.16
C GLY A 435 -0.37 -16.60 14.58
N ASN A 436 -1.48 -16.07 15.09
CA ASN A 436 -1.88 -14.70 14.73
C ASN A 436 -1.01 -13.65 15.46
N VAL A 437 -0.84 -12.48 14.84
CA VAL A 437 0.03 -11.38 15.33
C VAL A 437 -0.84 -10.16 15.62
N ALA A 438 -0.49 -9.35 16.64
CA ALA A 438 -1.09 -8.03 16.72
C ALA A 438 -0.72 -7.17 15.51
N PRO A 439 -1.50 -6.11 15.24
CA PRO A 439 -1.08 -5.09 14.31
C PRO A 439 0.33 -4.56 14.62
N VAL A 440 1.17 -4.43 13.59
CA VAL A 440 2.44 -3.69 13.68
C VAL A 440 2.20 -2.19 13.56
N SER A 441 3.17 -1.37 13.96
CA SER A 441 3.12 0.09 13.86
C SER A 441 4.38 0.71 13.22
N PRO A 442 4.30 1.95 12.67
CA PRO A 442 5.44 2.55 11.99
C PRO A 442 6.66 2.77 12.89
N ALA A 443 7.80 2.21 12.48
CA ALA A 443 9.11 2.35 13.12
C ALA A 443 10.20 2.71 12.09
N ALA A 444 11.36 3.16 12.54
CA ALA A 444 12.56 3.36 11.71
C ALA A 444 13.74 2.64 12.38
N LEU A 445 14.70 2.15 11.59
CA LEU A 445 15.97 1.67 12.16
C LEU A 445 16.83 2.86 12.58
N SER A 446 16.76 3.30 13.84
CA SER A 446 17.55 4.43 14.34
C SER A 446 18.46 4.07 15.51
N ALA A 447 18.11 3.04 16.28
CA ALA A 447 18.88 2.49 17.38
C ALA A 447 19.08 0.98 17.18
N HIS A 448 20.15 0.42 17.75
CA HIS A 448 20.45 -1.01 17.71
C HIS A 448 20.47 -1.63 16.30
N VAL A 449 20.90 -0.85 15.31
CA VAL A 449 20.90 -1.24 13.89
C VAL A 449 21.89 -2.40 13.66
N PRO A 450 21.43 -3.59 13.24
CA PRO A 450 22.30 -4.72 12.94
C PRO A 450 23.07 -4.51 11.65
N GLU A 451 24.32 -4.96 11.61
CA GLU A 451 24.96 -5.20 10.31
C GLU A 451 24.13 -6.22 9.50
N PRO A 452 23.98 -6.03 8.17
CA PRO A 452 24.57 -4.98 7.32
C PRO A 452 23.64 -3.79 7.04
N PHE A 453 22.70 -3.48 7.95
CA PHE A 453 21.74 -2.40 7.83
C PHE A 453 22.32 -1.07 8.33
N LYS A 454 21.75 0.04 7.86
CA LYS A 454 22.11 1.42 8.19
C LYS A 454 20.99 2.09 8.98
N SER A 455 21.32 3.17 9.67
CA SER A 455 20.30 4.06 10.25
C SER A 455 19.38 4.64 9.17
N GLU A 456 18.13 4.92 9.49
CA GLU A 456 17.10 5.38 8.57
C GLU A 456 16.47 6.70 9.02
N PRO A 457 16.11 7.60 8.08
CA PRO A 457 15.38 8.81 8.41
C PRO A 457 13.90 8.50 8.70
N THR A 458 13.23 9.36 9.47
CA THR A 458 11.80 9.23 9.78
C THR A 458 10.88 10.04 8.85
N GLY A 459 11.45 10.95 8.04
CA GLY A 459 10.67 11.89 7.23
C GLY A 459 9.89 12.92 8.05
N GLY A 460 10.43 13.34 9.18
CA GLY A 460 9.80 14.30 10.10
C GLY A 460 8.82 13.65 11.08
N GLY A 461 8.12 14.49 11.85
CA GLY A 461 7.08 14.05 12.79
C GLY A 461 5.76 13.67 12.10
N GLY A 462 4.87 12.99 12.83
CA GLY A 462 3.53 12.67 12.37
C GLY A 462 3.35 11.25 11.82
N ILE A 463 2.19 11.02 11.19
CA ILE A 463 1.76 9.69 10.74
C ILE A 463 2.54 9.28 9.49
N ARG A 464 2.98 8.01 9.45
CA ARG A 464 3.70 7.38 8.32
C ARG A 464 2.91 6.28 7.62
N MET A 465 1.97 5.63 8.32
CA MET A 465 0.99 4.72 7.71
C MET A 465 -0.36 5.42 7.73
N HIS A 466 -0.92 5.71 6.55
CA HIS A 466 -2.14 6.51 6.40
C HIS A 466 -3.18 5.85 5.49
N HIS A 467 -2.94 4.61 5.07
CA HIS A 467 -3.98 3.79 4.46
C HIS A 467 -5.18 3.61 5.39
N LYS A 468 -6.34 3.48 4.76
CA LYS A 468 -7.56 2.98 5.38
C LYS A 468 -8.11 1.92 4.46
N PHE A 469 -7.75 0.67 4.70
CA PHE A 469 -8.37 -0.44 3.99
C PHE A 469 -8.47 -1.70 4.84
N VAL A 470 -9.44 -2.54 4.48
CA VAL A 470 -9.65 -3.89 5.01
C VAL A 470 -9.92 -4.82 3.85
N VAL A 471 -9.10 -5.84 3.69
CA VAL A 471 -9.24 -6.95 2.74
C VAL A 471 -9.76 -8.17 3.49
N VAL A 472 -10.83 -8.77 2.96
CA VAL A 472 -11.40 -10.02 3.46
C VAL A 472 -11.22 -11.09 2.39
N ASP A 473 -10.68 -12.24 2.78
CA ASP A 473 -10.57 -13.46 1.99
C ASP A 473 -9.95 -13.28 0.59
N PHE A 474 -8.78 -12.62 0.50
CA PHE A 474 -8.12 -12.31 -0.79
C PHE A 474 -7.87 -13.56 -1.66
N ASP A 475 -7.72 -14.70 -1.01
CA ASP A 475 -7.44 -16.00 -1.59
C ASP A 475 -8.70 -16.77 -2.06
N LEU A 476 -9.91 -16.23 -1.83
CA LEU A 476 -11.18 -16.86 -2.21
C LEU A 476 -11.96 -16.05 -3.27
N PRO A 477 -12.87 -16.67 -4.03
CA PRO A 477 -13.80 -15.96 -4.93
C PRO A 477 -14.66 -14.88 -4.26
N THR A 478 -14.84 -14.96 -2.94
CA THR A 478 -15.59 -14.01 -2.12
C THR A 478 -14.78 -12.78 -1.70
N ALA A 479 -13.54 -12.66 -2.18
CA ALA A 479 -12.62 -11.60 -1.84
C ALA A 479 -13.26 -10.22 -2.01
N ARG A 480 -12.98 -9.34 -1.04
CA ARG A 480 -13.41 -7.95 -1.12
C ARG A 480 -12.46 -7.04 -0.38
N VAL A 481 -12.46 -5.77 -0.76
CA VAL A 481 -11.75 -4.72 -0.05
C VAL A 481 -12.66 -3.53 0.22
N TYR A 482 -12.64 -3.06 1.46
CA TYR A 482 -13.12 -1.74 1.84
C TYR A 482 -11.95 -0.77 1.85
N LEU A 483 -12.10 0.39 1.23
CA LEU A 483 -11.04 1.41 1.19
C LEU A 483 -11.60 2.83 1.03
N GLY A 484 -10.76 3.84 1.18
CA GLY A 484 -11.11 5.22 0.89
C GLY A 484 -10.36 6.19 1.80
N SER A 485 -10.95 7.36 2.02
CA SER A 485 -10.48 8.30 3.05
C SER A 485 -10.98 7.92 4.45
N TYR A 486 -11.96 7.01 4.50
CA TYR A 486 -12.73 6.56 5.66
C TYR A 486 -11.92 5.87 6.77
N ASN A 487 -11.76 6.50 7.93
CA ASN A 487 -10.98 5.99 9.08
C ASN A 487 -11.63 4.80 9.84
N PHE A 488 -12.75 4.24 9.37
CA PHE A 488 -13.48 3.18 10.07
C PHE A 488 -13.84 3.55 11.52
N SER A 489 -14.09 4.84 11.76
CA SER A 489 -14.43 5.41 13.05
C SER A 489 -15.84 6.02 13.01
N LYS A 490 -16.46 6.24 14.18
CA LYS A 490 -17.78 6.88 14.25
C LYS A 490 -17.80 8.27 13.61
N ALA A 491 -16.71 9.04 13.76
CA ALA A 491 -16.59 10.36 13.15
C ALA A 491 -16.52 10.27 11.61
N ALA A 492 -15.73 9.33 11.07
CA ALA A 492 -15.72 9.06 9.63
C ALA A 492 -17.10 8.61 9.11
N ASP A 493 -17.83 7.82 9.90
CA ASP A 493 -19.15 7.33 9.52
C ASP A 493 -20.23 8.41 9.53
N ARG A 494 -20.24 9.30 10.54
CA ARG A 494 -21.42 10.13 10.84
C ARG A 494 -21.17 11.62 10.96
N GLU A 495 -19.93 12.06 10.91
CA GLU A 495 -19.57 13.46 11.16
C GLU A 495 -18.76 14.06 10.01
N ASN A 496 -17.76 13.35 9.48
CA ASN A 496 -16.85 13.85 8.46
C ASN A 496 -17.35 13.59 7.02
N GLY A 497 -16.91 14.42 6.09
CA GLY A 497 -16.95 14.17 4.65
C GLY A 497 -15.89 13.16 4.24
N GLU A 498 -16.26 11.98 3.77
CA GLU A 498 -15.34 10.91 3.37
C GLU A 498 -15.84 10.21 2.10
N ASN A 499 -14.93 9.53 1.39
CA ASN A 499 -15.30 8.48 0.44
C ASN A 499 -15.04 7.10 1.05
N LEU A 500 -15.94 6.16 0.75
CA LEU A 500 -15.83 4.75 1.11
C LEU A 500 -16.20 3.89 -0.09
N LEU A 501 -15.26 3.09 -0.56
CA LEU A 501 -15.47 2.12 -1.63
C LEU A 501 -15.53 0.71 -1.05
N LEU A 502 -16.36 -0.12 -1.67
CA LEU A 502 -16.38 -1.56 -1.51
C LEU A 502 -16.21 -2.20 -2.88
N ILE A 503 -15.15 -2.98 -3.05
CA ILE A 503 -14.86 -3.68 -4.30
C ILE A 503 -14.79 -5.18 -4.00
N ARG A 504 -15.73 -5.95 -4.54
CA ARG A 504 -15.81 -7.41 -4.44
C ARG A 504 -15.17 -8.04 -5.67
N ASP A 505 -13.85 -7.93 -5.74
CA ASP A 505 -13.05 -8.40 -6.87
C ASP A 505 -11.70 -8.92 -6.36
N ARG A 506 -11.33 -10.14 -6.78
CA ARG A 506 -10.07 -10.78 -6.34
C ARG A 506 -8.85 -10.03 -6.81
N ARG A 507 -8.83 -9.51 -8.05
CA ARG A 507 -7.68 -8.81 -8.61
C ARG A 507 -7.36 -7.57 -7.78
N VAL A 508 -8.37 -6.77 -7.45
CA VAL A 508 -8.23 -5.59 -6.59
C VAL A 508 -7.86 -6.00 -5.16
N ALA A 509 -8.53 -7.00 -4.58
CA ALA A 509 -8.24 -7.48 -3.22
C ALA A 509 -6.80 -7.98 -3.06
N VAL A 510 -6.28 -8.71 -4.06
CA VAL A 510 -4.89 -9.19 -4.10
C VAL A 510 -3.91 -8.02 -4.11
N SER A 511 -4.13 -6.97 -4.91
CA SER A 511 -3.27 -5.77 -4.91
C SER A 511 -3.17 -5.14 -3.51
N TYR A 512 -4.28 -5.03 -2.78
CA TYR A 512 -4.28 -4.53 -1.39
C TYR A 512 -3.70 -5.53 -0.37
N ALA A 513 -3.87 -6.83 -0.57
CA ALA A 513 -3.27 -7.85 0.28
C ALA A 513 -1.74 -7.83 0.19
N ILE A 514 -1.19 -7.70 -1.02
CA ILE A 514 0.26 -7.56 -1.24
C ILE A 514 0.78 -6.29 -0.55
N GLU A 515 0.04 -5.18 -0.66
CA GLU A 515 0.40 -3.93 0.03
C GLU A 515 0.41 -4.10 1.56
N ALA A 516 -0.59 -4.76 2.13
CA ALA A 516 -0.62 -5.06 3.58
C ALA A 516 0.58 -5.92 4.00
N VAL A 517 0.90 -6.97 3.24
CA VAL A 517 2.05 -7.85 3.49
C VAL A 517 3.37 -7.08 3.41
N ARG A 518 3.52 -6.20 2.39
CA ARG A 518 4.71 -5.36 2.22
C ARG A 518 4.94 -4.49 3.43
N LEU A 519 3.91 -3.77 3.88
CA LEU A 519 3.99 -2.88 5.03
C LEU A 519 4.24 -3.67 6.32
N PHE A 520 3.62 -4.85 6.46
CA PHE A 520 3.76 -5.69 7.64
C PHE A 520 5.20 -6.17 7.78
N ASP A 521 5.76 -6.77 6.72
CA ASP A 521 7.14 -7.23 6.69
C ASP A 521 8.13 -6.07 6.90
N HIS A 522 7.82 -4.88 6.39
CA HIS A 522 8.63 -3.69 6.57
C HIS A 522 8.68 -3.26 8.05
N TYR A 523 7.55 -3.13 8.72
CA TYR A 523 7.52 -2.62 10.09
C TYR A 523 7.81 -3.68 11.15
N GLU A 524 7.45 -4.95 10.93
CA GLU A 524 7.72 -6.04 11.88
C GLU A 524 9.21 -6.13 12.19
N PHE A 525 10.06 -6.09 11.17
CA PHE A 525 11.51 -6.13 11.35
C PHE A 525 12.02 -4.97 12.21
N ARG A 526 11.50 -3.75 11.97
CA ARG A 526 11.95 -2.53 12.65
C ARG A 526 11.55 -2.54 14.12
N LEU A 527 10.32 -2.93 14.41
CA LEU A 527 9.82 -3.04 15.79
C LEU A 527 10.60 -4.08 16.58
N ARG A 528 10.88 -5.25 15.99
CA ARG A 528 11.69 -6.28 16.67
C ARG A 528 13.09 -5.77 17.04
N GLN A 529 13.68 -4.90 16.22
CA GLN A 529 14.99 -4.31 16.52
C GLN A 529 14.92 -3.20 17.57
N GLU A 530 13.86 -2.38 17.55
CA GLU A 530 13.62 -1.38 18.60
C GLU A 530 13.38 -2.03 19.98
N GLU A 531 12.68 -3.17 20.02
CA GLU A 531 12.36 -3.90 21.26
C GLU A 531 13.52 -4.80 21.77
N ALA A 532 14.59 -4.97 21.00
CA ALA A 532 15.68 -5.88 21.33
C ALA A 532 16.47 -5.40 22.57
N LYS A 533 16.30 -6.10 23.71
CA LYS A 533 16.92 -5.75 25.01
C LYS A 533 18.39 -6.15 25.17
N THR A 534 18.95 -6.92 24.23
CA THR A 534 20.34 -7.43 24.28
C THR A 534 21.07 -7.08 22.99
N GLY A 535 22.40 -6.96 23.07
CA GLY A 535 23.26 -6.41 22.02
C GLY A 535 22.96 -6.88 20.60
N VAL A 536 23.21 -5.97 19.66
CA VAL A 536 22.98 -6.13 18.22
C VAL A 536 23.73 -7.36 17.70
N LYS A 537 23.02 -8.48 17.49
CA LYS A 537 23.56 -9.61 16.75
C LYS A 537 23.48 -9.30 15.27
N LYS A 538 24.61 -9.46 14.58
CA LYS A 538 24.68 -9.40 13.12
C LYS A 538 23.72 -10.41 12.51
N LEU A 539 23.00 -9.98 11.48
CA LEU A 539 22.07 -10.85 10.76
C LEU A 539 22.77 -11.49 9.57
N VAL A 540 22.74 -12.81 9.51
CA VAL A 540 23.40 -13.63 8.49
C VAL A 540 22.48 -14.77 8.06
N LEU A 541 22.71 -15.33 6.88
CA LEU A 541 21.99 -16.50 6.41
C LEU A 541 22.38 -17.74 7.22
N GLN A 542 21.39 -18.58 7.52
CA GLN A 542 21.61 -19.82 8.25
C GLN A 542 22.13 -20.90 7.31
N ARG A 543 23.23 -21.55 7.69
CA ARG A 543 23.76 -22.74 7.00
C ARG A 543 22.96 -23.99 7.39
N PRO A 544 23.10 -25.12 6.67
CA PRO A 544 22.53 -26.40 7.09
C PRO A 544 22.94 -26.77 8.53
N PRO A 545 22.09 -27.48 9.27
CA PRO A 545 22.41 -28.01 10.59
C PRO A 545 23.75 -28.78 10.59
N SER A 546 24.74 -28.30 11.35
CA SER A 546 26.08 -28.92 11.43
C SER A 546 26.22 -29.96 12.56
N LYS A 547 25.20 -30.09 13.42
CA LYS A 547 25.17 -31.00 14.57
C LYS A 547 23.80 -31.64 14.68
N ALA A 548 23.76 -32.88 15.16
CA ALA A 548 22.51 -33.55 15.49
C ALA A 548 21.69 -32.71 16.49
N GLY A 549 20.42 -32.46 16.17
CA GLY A 549 19.51 -31.65 16.98
C GLY A 549 19.53 -30.14 16.70
N ALA A 550 20.41 -29.64 15.82
CA ALA A 550 20.29 -28.27 15.30
C ALA A 550 19.12 -28.19 14.31
N THR A 551 18.35 -27.11 14.35
CA THR A 551 17.15 -26.93 13.53
C THR A 551 17.50 -26.23 12.21
N PRO A 552 17.03 -26.73 11.05
CA PRO A 552 17.18 -26.00 9.80
C PRO A 552 16.30 -24.75 9.79
N TRP A 553 16.68 -23.76 8.99
CA TRP A 553 16.02 -22.44 8.97
C TRP A 553 14.52 -22.53 8.64
N TRP A 554 14.15 -23.47 7.76
CA TRP A 554 12.79 -23.63 7.26
C TRP A 554 11.87 -24.37 8.25
N LEU A 555 12.38 -24.99 9.31
CA LEU A 555 11.58 -25.87 10.18
C LEU A 555 10.41 -25.14 10.85
N GLU A 556 10.63 -23.89 11.23
CA GLU A 556 9.60 -23.05 11.84
C GLU A 556 8.45 -22.76 10.88
N ASP A 557 8.69 -22.69 9.57
CA ASP A 557 7.62 -22.53 8.58
C ASP A 557 6.69 -23.75 8.53
N TYR A 558 7.10 -24.91 9.04
CA TYR A 558 6.27 -26.13 9.08
C TYR A 558 5.71 -26.46 10.46
N THR A 559 6.34 -25.96 11.52
CA THR A 559 6.01 -26.33 12.91
C THR A 559 5.35 -25.20 13.69
N ASN A 560 5.62 -23.95 13.32
CA ASN A 560 4.94 -22.80 13.91
C ASN A 560 3.64 -22.54 13.14
N GLY A 561 2.50 -22.54 13.84
CA GLY A 561 1.17 -22.36 13.23
C GLY A 561 1.02 -21.07 12.42
N ARG A 562 1.70 -19.99 12.80
CA ARG A 562 1.74 -18.73 12.04
C ARG A 562 2.40 -18.92 10.68
N LYS A 563 3.64 -19.39 10.74
CA LYS A 563 4.52 -19.43 9.57
C LYS A 563 4.06 -20.50 8.59
N ALA A 564 3.46 -21.58 9.11
CA ALA A 564 2.76 -22.57 8.30
C ALA A 564 1.55 -21.97 7.57
N ARG A 565 0.71 -21.20 8.25
CA ARG A 565 -0.43 -20.51 7.60
C ARG A 565 0.03 -19.47 6.59
N ASP A 566 1.03 -18.66 6.93
CA ASP A 566 1.67 -17.70 6.02
C ASP A 566 2.20 -18.39 4.77
N ARG A 567 2.98 -19.46 4.90
CA ARG A 567 3.45 -20.24 3.75
C ARG A 567 2.30 -20.69 2.87
N LEU A 568 1.28 -21.33 3.48
CA LEU A 568 0.21 -22.00 2.75
C LEU A 568 -0.72 -21.01 2.03
N ILE A 569 -1.04 -19.88 2.65
CA ILE A 569 -2.05 -18.95 2.11
C ILE A 569 -1.56 -18.19 0.87
N PHE A 570 -0.25 -17.98 0.75
CA PHE A 570 0.34 -17.29 -0.39
C PHE A 570 0.81 -18.23 -1.51
N SER A 571 0.92 -19.54 -1.24
CA SER A 571 1.49 -20.55 -2.14
C SER A 571 0.49 -21.28 -3.04
#